data_AF-A0A1D2A1V7-F1
#
_entry.id   AF-A0A1D2A1V7-F1
#
_cell.length_a   1.000
_cell.length_b   1.000
_cell.length_c   1.000
_cell.angle_alpha   90.00
_cell.angle_beta   90.00
_cell.angle_gamma   90.00
#
_symmetry.space_group_name_H-M   'P 1'
#
loop_
_entity.id
_entity.type
_entity.pdbx_description
1 polymer ?
#
loop_
_entity_poly.entity_id
_entity_poly.type
_entity_poly.pdbx_seq_one_letter_code
_entity_poly.pdbx_strand_id
1 'polypeptide(L)'
;IIYRGHTASRCHSSYNSHFPTPQSCSMAPERIAFVLIDGLGDVNEAGLGGRTPLQAAHTPFLDAIAAAGLNGLMDPVAPGLACGSDTAHLSLLGHDPRACYRGRGAFESLGAGLLMDPGDIAFKANFATLDPASGIVLRRRADRRFEAEGPVLCAALDGLPIPGFPELGLRVRYATEHRAGVVIAGPGLTDAITGTDPLRDGLPLLDPAPVEEERGGYGEQGNGAADGSGVEAGGGQGTDAEGNMGGPPGDEPAGPRKERPPPSARSAACYSAAATRAASDAMRAALARHPINAERVSRGLPPANVVLLRGCGARLALPAFPARHGLRGGVAAPTRIIRGLALTLGMAALDVPGGTGDYHTALHAKAQAVAAALSAHRLDLGFLHVKAVDDAGHDGSAAHKAALLGAVDAMVGQLLARLARARLDSGEEGGVGGAWACVREGCRLDQLKGGRMPYWSSMSFPAAASLPSDVPPVQRHPAQQSIPLW
;
A
#
# COMPACT_ATOMS: atom_id res chain seq x y z
N ILE A 1 -10.78 -13.21 -11.56
CA ILE A 1 -11.50 -14.50 -11.63
C ILE A 1 -12.71 -14.41 -10.69
N ILE A 2 -13.93 -14.41 -11.24
CA ILE A 2 -15.15 -14.45 -10.41
C ILE A 2 -15.47 -15.91 -10.11
N TYR A 3 -15.44 -16.31 -8.84
CA TYR A 3 -15.85 -17.63 -8.38
C TYR A 3 -17.35 -17.60 -8.06
N ARG A 4 -18.16 -18.32 -8.85
CA ARG A 4 -19.61 -18.35 -8.66
C ARG A 4 -20.05 -19.45 -7.70
N GLY A 5 -20.14 -19.22 -6.40
CA GLY A 5 -20.95 -20.10 -5.54
C GLY A 5 -22.42 -19.93 -5.91
N HIS A 6 -23.13 -20.99 -6.31
CA HIS A 6 -24.58 -20.89 -6.56
C HIS A 6 -25.32 -21.96 -5.79
N THR A 7 -26.27 -21.49 -4.97
CA THR A 7 -27.51 -22.17 -4.63
C THR A 7 -28.64 -21.34 -5.22
N ALA A 8 -29.00 -21.60 -6.47
CA ALA A 8 -30.30 -21.22 -7.03
C ALA A 8 -31.12 -22.51 -7.16
N SER A 9 -32.01 -22.76 -6.21
CA SER A 9 -33.11 -23.68 -6.43
C SER A 9 -33.94 -23.13 -7.59
N ARG A 10 -34.09 -23.90 -8.66
CA ARG A 10 -34.91 -23.55 -9.82
C ARG A 10 -36.33 -23.21 -9.36
N CYS A 11 -36.69 -21.93 -9.32
CA CYS A 11 -38.09 -21.53 -9.41
C CYS A 11 -38.52 -21.78 -10.86
N HIS A 12 -39.07 -22.98 -11.13
CA HIS A 12 -39.89 -23.16 -12.32
C HIS A 12 -41.12 -22.27 -12.17
N SER A 13 -41.14 -21.16 -12.90
CA SER A 13 -42.40 -20.47 -13.18
C SER A 13 -43.16 -21.29 -14.21
N SER A 14 -44.01 -22.20 -13.74
CA SER A 14 -45.18 -22.58 -14.54
C SER A 14 -46.05 -21.34 -14.65
N TYR A 15 -46.19 -20.83 -15.86
CA TYR A 15 -47.06 -19.71 -16.22
C TYR A 15 -48.45 -19.92 -15.58
N ASN A 16 -48.78 -19.12 -14.56
CA ASN A 16 -50.16 -18.81 -14.25
C ASN A 16 -50.25 -17.38 -13.73
N SER A 17 -51.14 -16.62 -14.35
CA SER A 17 -51.29 -15.18 -14.22
C SER A 17 -51.80 -14.78 -12.85
N HIS A 18 -50.93 -14.53 -11.87
CA HIS A 18 -51.15 -13.66 -10.70
C HIS A 18 -49.76 -13.25 -10.18
N PHE A 19 -49.46 -11.95 -10.12
CA PHE A 19 -48.17 -11.42 -9.66
C PHE A 19 -47.89 -11.82 -8.20
N PRO A 20 -46.82 -12.57 -7.90
CA PRO A 20 -46.29 -12.63 -6.54
C PRO A 20 -45.26 -11.51 -6.33
N THR A 21 -45.30 -10.90 -5.16
CA THR A 21 -44.24 -10.05 -4.62
C THR A 21 -42.87 -10.73 -4.71
N PRO A 22 -41.77 -10.00 -4.99
CA PRO A 22 -40.46 -10.62 -5.09
C PRO A 22 -40.02 -11.10 -3.71
N GLN A 23 -40.01 -12.42 -3.50
CA GLN A 23 -39.30 -13.03 -2.39
C GLN A 23 -37.82 -12.69 -2.53
N SER A 24 -37.21 -12.15 -1.47
CA SER A 24 -35.77 -11.86 -1.45
C SER A 24 -34.97 -13.15 -1.51
N CYS A 25 -34.53 -13.53 -2.71
CA CYS A 25 -33.49 -14.52 -2.89
C CYS A 25 -32.20 -14.01 -2.22
N SER A 26 -31.90 -14.46 -1.01
CA SER A 26 -30.58 -14.25 -0.40
C SER A 26 -29.57 -15.14 -1.12
N MET A 27 -29.05 -14.68 -2.26
CA MET A 27 -27.90 -15.33 -2.88
C MET A 27 -26.69 -15.11 -1.97
N ALA A 28 -26.02 -16.18 -1.57
CA ALA A 28 -24.71 -16.06 -0.94
C ALA A 28 -23.79 -15.29 -1.90
N PRO A 29 -23.00 -14.30 -1.42
CA PRO A 29 -22.16 -13.50 -2.29
C PRO A 29 -21.19 -14.38 -3.08
N GLU A 30 -21.08 -14.11 -4.38
CA GLU A 30 -20.07 -14.74 -5.22
C GLU A 30 -18.68 -14.39 -4.67
N ARG A 31 -17.79 -15.39 -4.58
CA ARG A 31 -16.44 -15.18 -4.07
C ARG A 31 -15.58 -14.68 -5.23
N ILE A 32 -14.67 -13.76 -4.98
CA ILE A 32 -13.90 -13.12 -6.05
C ILE A 32 -12.42 -13.31 -5.78
N ALA A 33 -11.71 -13.91 -6.74
CA ALA A 33 -10.25 -13.91 -6.73
C ALA A 33 -9.76 -12.85 -7.73
N PHE A 34 -9.23 -11.75 -7.21
CA PHE A 34 -8.65 -10.66 -7.99
C PHE A 34 -7.13 -10.86 -8.04
N VAL A 35 -6.57 -11.14 -9.23
CA VAL A 35 -5.12 -11.32 -9.39
C VAL A 35 -4.55 -10.10 -10.09
N LEU A 36 -3.67 -9.38 -9.40
CA LEU A 36 -2.97 -8.22 -9.94
C LEU A 36 -1.49 -8.55 -10.14
N ILE A 37 -1.04 -8.47 -11.39
CA ILE A 37 0.35 -8.63 -11.78
C ILE A 37 0.94 -7.22 -11.94
N ASP A 38 1.73 -6.80 -10.96
CA ASP A 38 2.36 -5.47 -10.96
C ASP A 38 3.35 -5.37 -12.11
N GLY A 39 3.34 -4.24 -12.82
CA GLY A 39 4.18 -4.04 -14.00
C GLY A 39 3.92 -4.99 -15.17
N LEU A 40 2.72 -5.59 -15.30
CA LEU A 40 2.40 -6.54 -16.39
C LEU A 40 2.62 -5.96 -17.79
N GLY A 41 2.22 -4.71 -18.01
CA GLY A 41 2.33 -4.02 -19.29
C GLY A 41 3.79 -3.82 -19.70
N ASP A 42 4.04 -3.90 -21.00
CA ASP A 42 5.36 -3.68 -21.58
C ASP A 42 5.26 -3.36 -23.07
N VAL A 43 6.39 -3.01 -23.67
CA VAL A 43 6.57 -2.79 -25.11
C VAL A 43 7.11 -4.04 -25.81
N ASN A 44 7.13 -4.00 -27.14
CA ASN A 44 7.71 -5.06 -27.95
C ASN A 44 9.23 -4.99 -27.89
N GLU A 45 9.88 -6.12 -27.60
CA GLU A 45 11.32 -6.20 -27.41
C GLU A 45 11.99 -7.02 -28.51
N ALA A 46 13.06 -6.47 -29.11
CA ALA A 46 13.80 -7.16 -30.18
C ALA A 46 14.37 -8.50 -29.70
N GLY A 47 14.86 -8.56 -28.45
CA GLY A 47 15.39 -9.77 -27.83
C GLY A 47 14.36 -10.89 -27.61
N LEU A 48 13.07 -10.59 -27.76
CA LEU A 48 11.96 -11.56 -27.64
C LEU A 48 11.31 -11.88 -28.99
N GLY A 49 11.97 -11.50 -30.10
CA GLY A 49 11.45 -11.67 -31.45
C GLY A 49 10.35 -10.66 -31.80
N GLY A 50 10.45 -9.43 -31.27
CA GLY A 50 9.48 -8.35 -31.51
C GLY A 50 8.17 -8.50 -30.75
N ARG A 51 8.16 -9.31 -29.68
CA ARG A 51 7.01 -9.56 -28.80
C ARG A 51 7.18 -8.84 -27.47
N THR A 52 6.08 -8.58 -26.77
CA THR A 52 6.15 -8.20 -25.34
C THR A 52 6.57 -9.40 -24.47
N PRO A 53 7.08 -9.19 -23.24
CA PRO A 53 7.34 -10.27 -22.30
C PRO A 53 6.14 -11.17 -22.04
N LEU A 54 4.92 -10.62 -21.98
CA LEU A 54 3.70 -11.41 -21.81
C LEU A 54 3.40 -12.29 -23.02
N GLN A 55 3.57 -11.76 -24.24
CA GLN A 55 3.41 -12.54 -25.48
C GLN A 55 4.51 -13.60 -25.68
N ALA A 56 5.69 -13.39 -25.10
CA ALA A 56 6.80 -14.33 -25.17
C ALA A 56 6.73 -15.44 -24.10
N ALA A 57 6.06 -15.16 -22.98
CA ALA A 57 5.90 -16.10 -21.88
C ALA A 57 4.99 -17.28 -22.26
N HIS A 58 5.22 -18.45 -21.65
CA HIS A 58 4.32 -19.60 -21.76
C HIS A 58 3.22 -19.47 -20.71
N THR A 59 2.02 -19.05 -21.13
CA THR A 59 0.92 -18.69 -20.24
C THR A 59 -0.41 -19.43 -20.49
N PRO A 60 -0.41 -20.78 -20.51
CA PRO A 60 -1.61 -21.55 -20.84
C PRO A 60 -2.81 -21.27 -19.92
N PHE A 61 -2.60 -21.00 -18.63
CA PHE A 61 -3.72 -20.78 -17.71
C PHE A 61 -4.36 -19.39 -17.90
N LEU A 62 -3.56 -18.35 -18.12
CA LEU A 62 -4.03 -17.00 -18.46
C LEU A 62 -4.71 -17.02 -19.84
N ASP A 63 -4.16 -17.73 -20.82
CA ASP A 63 -4.76 -17.90 -22.14
C ASP A 63 -6.12 -18.60 -22.06
N ALA A 64 -6.23 -19.64 -21.22
CA ALA A 64 -7.49 -20.34 -20.99
C ALA A 64 -8.52 -19.44 -20.28
N ILE A 65 -8.10 -18.61 -19.30
CA ILE A 65 -8.97 -17.61 -18.68
C ILE A 65 -9.44 -16.59 -19.71
N ALA A 66 -8.54 -16.09 -20.57
CA ALA A 66 -8.88 -15.12 -21.60
C ALA A 66 -9.85 -15.70 -22.63
N ALA A 67 -9.64 -16.96 -23.05
CA ALA A 67 -10.51 -17.64 -24.01
C ALA A 67 -11.91 -17.97 -23.45
N ALA A 68 -12.00 -18.28 -22.15
CA ALA A 68 -13.26 -18.62 -21.49
C ALA A 68 -13.96 -17.39 -20.86
N GLY A 69 -13.28 -16.25 -20.80
CA GLY A 69 -13.71 -15.07 -20.06
C GLY A 69 -14.04 -13.87 -20.94
N LEU A 70 -14.12 -12.70 -20.28
CA LEU A 70 -14.24 -11.40 -20.93
C LEU A 70 -12.89 -10.68 -20.85
N ASN A 71 -12.53 -10.01 -21.93
CA ASN A 71 -11.23 -9.35 -22.08
C ASN A 71 -11.44 -7.85 -22.34
N GLY A 72 -10.46 -7.05 -21.94
CA GLY A 72 -10.46 -5.61 -22.16
C GLY A 72 -9.12 -4.98 -21.77
N LEU A 73 -8.98 -3.71 -22.10
CA LEU A 73 -7.87 -2.87 -21.66
C LEU A 73 -8.33 -1.99 -20.49
N MET A 74 -7.40 -1.64 -19.62
CA MET A 74 -7.67 -0.81 -18.45
C MET A 74 -6.53 0.18 -18.26
N ASP A 75 -6.86 1.46 -18.35
CA ASP A 75 -6.02 2.54 -17.83
C ASP A 75 -6.29 2.66 -16.33
N PRO A 76 -5.31 2.41 -15.43
CA PRO A 76 -5.58 2.40 -14.00
C PRO A 76 -6.10 3.73 -13.47
N VAL A 77 -5.71 4.86 -14.08
CA VAL A 77 -6.17 6.19 -13.66
C VAL A 77 -6.75 6.97 -14.84
N ALA A 78 -5.97 7.16 -15.90
CA ALA A 78 -6.41 7.84 -17.11
C ALA A 78 -5.53 7.43 -18.31
N PRO A 79 -6.04 7.53 -19.56
CA PRO A 79 -5.24 7.27 -20.75
C PRO A 79 -3.97 8.11 -20.78
N GLY A 80 -2.82 7.44 -21.00
CA GLY A 80 -1.51 8.09 -21.11
C GLY A 80 -0.90 8.57 -19.78
N LEU A 81 -1.59 8.40 -18.65
CA LEU A 81 -1.08 8.82 -17.34
C LEU A 81 -0.34 7.67 -16.64
N ALA A 82 0.98 7.78 -16.54
CA ALA A 82 1.77 6.92 -15.67
C ALA A 82 1.37 7.14 -14.20
N CYS A 83 1.16 6.06 -13.46
CA CYS A 83 0.73 6.11 -12.07
C CYS A 83 1.58 5.20 -11.19
N GLY A 84 1.67 5.55 -9.91
CA GLY A 84 2.32 4.71 -8.91
C GLY A 84 1.43 3.54 -8.49
N SER A 85 2.02 2.49 -7.91
CA SER A 85 1.25 1.36 -7.41
C SER A 85 0.18 1.78 -6.39
N ASP A 86 0.43 2.79 -5.58
CA ASP A 86 -0.53 3.37 -4.64
C ASP A 86 -1.77 3.97 -5.33
N THR A 87 -1.59 4.90 -6.25
CA THR A 87 -2.71 5.56 -6.94
C THR A 87 -3.47 4.59 -7.85
N ALA A 88 -2.75 3.66 -8.50
CA ALA A 88 -3.35 2.58 -9.27
C ALA A 88 -4.23 1.69 -8.38
N HIS A 89 -3.76 1.27 -7.20
CA HIS A 89 -4.53 0.38 -6.32
C HIS A 89 -5.72 1.10 -5.66
N LEU A 90 -5.62 2.39 -5.34
CA LEU A 90 -6.78 3.18 -4.90
C LEU A 90 -7.88 3.14 -5.97
N SER A 91 -7.50 3.39 -7.22
CA SER A 91 -8.43 3.35 -8.36
C SER A 91 -9.06 1.96 -8.53
N LEU A 92 -8.25 0.90 -8.52
CA LEU A 92 -8.72 -0.49 -8.63
C LEU A 92 -9.68 -0.89 -7.51
N LEU A 93 -9.54 -0.32 -6.31
CA LEU A 93 -10.41 -0.57 -5.18
C LEU A 93 -11.61 0.41 -5.12
N GLY A 94 -11.80 1.20 -6.18
CA GLY A 94 -12.99 2.02 -6.40
C GLY A 94 -12.89 3.43 -5.83
N HIS A 95 -11.69 3.97 -5.62
CA HIS A 95 -11.46 5.33 -5.13
C HIS A 95 -10.71 6.17 -6.17
N ASP A 96 -11.22 7.34 -6.54
CA ASP A 96 -10.51 8.25 -7.44
C ASP A 96 -9.26 8.80 -6.73
N PRO A 97 -8.04 8.42 -7.16
CA PRO A 97 -6.82 8.88 -6.50
C PRO A 97 -6.64 10.40 -6.59
N ARG A 98 -7.19 11.07 -7.61
CA ARG A 98 -7.08 12.53 -7.75
C ARG A 98 -7.86 13.28 -6.68
N ALA A 99 -8.91 12.66 -6.13
CA ALA A 99 -9.75 13.25 -5.11
C ALA A 99 -9.26 12.96 -3.69
N CYS A 100 -8.52 11.87 -3.48
CA CYS A 100 -8.25 11.36 -2.13
C CYS A 100 -6.80 11.05 -1.79
N TYR A 101 -5.90 10.93 -2.77
CA TYR A 101 -4.53 10.54 -2.49
C TYR A 101 -3.77 11.69 -1.79
N ARG A 102 -3.12 11.38 -0.66
CA ARG A 102 -2.35 12.34 0.16
C ARG A 102 -0.91 11.89 0.40
N GLY A 103 -0.34 11.12 -0.52
CA GLY A 103 1.04 10.64 -0.43
C GLY A 103 1.20 9.22 0.15
N ARG A 104 2.45 8.74 0.14
CA ARG A 104 2.82 7.33 0.43
C ARG A 104 3.05 7.00 1.90
N GLY A 105 3.37 8.01 2.71
CA GLY A 105 3.91 7.83 4.06
C GLY A 105 3.02 6.98 4.97
N ALA A 106 1.72 7.26 4.97
CA ALA A 106 0.74 6.54 5.78
C ALA A 106 0.60 5.07 5.35
N PHE A 107 0.53 4.78 4.04
CA PHE A 107 0.41 3.41 3.55
C PHE A 107 1.64 2.57 3.88
N GLU A 108 2.85 3.12 3.75
CA GLU A 108 4.05 2.37 4.11
C GLU A 108 4.15 2.07 5.60
N SER A 109 3.74 3.02 6.44
CA SER A 109 3.74 2.86 7.89
C SER A 109 2.74 1.78 8.31
N LEU A 110 1.50 1.86 7.82
CA LEU A 110 0.48 0.82 8.03
C LEU A 110 0.94 -0.56 7.56
N GLY A 111 1.54 -0.64 6.37
CA GLY A 111 2.08 -1.89 5.83
C GLY A 111 3.27 -2.47 6.59
N ALA A 112 4.02 -1.62 7.30
CA ALA A 112 5.10 -2.03 8.18
C ALA A 112 4.61 -2.48 9.57
N GLY A 113 3.30 -2.45 9.83
CA GLY A 113 2.70 -2.86 11.10
C GLY A 113 2.54 -1.72 12.12
N LEU A 114 2.78 -0.46 11.72
CA LEU A 114 2.35 0.71 12.50
C LEU A 114 0.88 0.97 12.19
N LEU A 115 -0.01 0.34 12.98
CA LEU A 115 -1.44 0.65 12.89
C LEU A 115 -1.67 2.15 13.11
N MET A 116 -2.58 2.75 12.36
CA MET A 116 -2.94 4.17 12.45
C MET A 116 -4.45 4.28 12.40
N ASP A 117 -5.01 5.17 13.21
CA ASP A 117 -6.41 5.53 13.13
C ASP A 117 -6.62 6.74 12.20
N PRO A 118 -7.81 6.95 11.63
CA PRO A 118 -8.11 8.17 10.88
C PRO A 118 -7.85 9.40 11.75
N GLY A 119 -7.04 10.34 11.24
CA GLY A 119 -6.57 11.51 11.98
C GLY A 119 -5.13 11.39 12.48
N ASP A 120 -4.57 10.18 12.61
CA ASP A 120 -3.15 10.02 12.91
C ASP A 120 -2.28 10.45 11.73
N ILE A 121 -1.09 10.97 12.03
CA ILE A 121 -0.06 11.28 11.03
C ILE A 121 1.13 10.34 11.19
N ALA A 122 1.76 10.00 10.06
CA ALA A 122 2.93 9.16 10.02
C ALA A 122 4.03 9.73 9.17
N PHE A 123 5.26 9.37 9.55
CA PHE A 123 6.47 9.72 8.85
C PHE A 123 7.23 8.46 8.50
N LYS A 124 7.77 8.43 7.28
CA LYS A 124 8.94 7.60 7.03
C LYS A 124 10.08 8.24 7.80
N ALA A 125 10.89 7.44 8.45
CA ALA A 125 11.93 7.96 9.31
C ALA A 125 13.28 7.28 9.09
N ASN A 126 14.35 8.03 9.33
CA ASN A 126 15.71 7.51 9.29
C ASN A 126 16.41 7.81 10.61
N PHE A 127 17.04 6.81 11.20
CA PHE A 127 18.10 7.04 12.18
C PHE A 127 19.29 7.69 11.49
N ALA A 128 19.76 8.78 12.08
CA ALA A 128 20.76 9.66 11.50
C ALA A 128 21.71 10.20 12.58
N THR A 129 22.76 10.87 12.11
CA THR A 129 23.78 11.50 12.94
C THR A 129 23.65 13.01 12.80
N LEU A 130 23.32 13.66 13.91
CA LEU A 130 23.27 15.09 14.10
C LEU A 130 24.50 15.54 14.89
N ASP A 131 25.13 16.63 14.51
CA ASP A 131 26.03 17.36 15.39
C ASP A 131 25.20 18.29 16.32
N PRO A 132 25.18 18.05 17.65
CA PRO A 132 24.40 18.87 18.57
C PRO A 132 24.88 20.32 18.66
N ALA A 133 26.16 20.60 18.36
CA ALA A 133 26.72 21.94 18.49
C ALA A 133 26.30 22.85 17.33
N SER A 134 26.38 22.35 16.10
CA SER A 134 26.01 23.11 14.90
C SER A 134 24.55 22.93 14.48
N GLY A 135 23.87 21.87 14.95
CA GLY A 135 22.55 21.49 14.46
C GLY A 135 22.56 20.88 13.05
N ILE A 136 23.75 20.55 12.51
CA ILE A 136 23.91 20.00 11.17
C ILE A 136 23.73 18.48 11.18
N VAL A 137 22.93 17.97 10.24
CA VAL A 137 22.79 16.53 9.99
C VAL A 137 24.02 16.05 9.20
N LEU A 138 24.98 15.47 9.91
CA LEU A 138 26.23 14.95 9.33
C LEU A 138 25.99 13.75 8.41
N ARG A 139 25.06 12.87 8.80
CA ARG A 139 24.68 11.67 8.03
C ARG A 139 23.20 11.42 8.19
N ARG A 140 22.45 11.42 7.09
CA ARG A 140 21.02 11.07 7.09
C ARG A 140 20.75 9.57 7.29
N ARG A 141 21.80 8.75 7.26
CA ARG A 141 21.76 7.30 7.46
C ARG A 141 22.85 6.95 8.45
N ALA A 142 22.47 6.67 9.70
CA ALA A 142 23.43 6.37 10.76
C ALA A 142 24.27 5.13 10.41
N ASP A 143 23.63 4.07 9.93
CA ASP A 143 24.28 2.86 9.43
C ASP A 143 23.38 2.11 8.44
N ARG A 144 24.00 1.32 7.56
CA ARG A 144 23.26 0.33 6.77
C ARG A 144 23.19 -1.02 7.47
N ARG A 145 24.12 -1.31 8.37
CA ARG A 145 24.10 -2.48 9.26
C ARG A 145 23.52 -2.07 10.60
N PHE A 146 22.20 -2.02 10.68
CA PHE A 146 21.47 -1.44 11.80
C PHE A 146 20.38 -2.39 12.35
N GLU A 147 20.39 -3.64 11.91
CA GLU A 147 19.37 -4.65 12.21
C GLU A 147 19.39 -5.09 13.68
N ALA A 148 20.55 -5.06 14.33
CA ALA A 148 20.69 -5.37 15.74
C ALA A 148 20.29 -4.19 16.64
N GLU A 149 20.63 -2.97 16.25
CA GLU A 149 20.48 -1.76 17.08
C GLU A 149 19.14 -1.07 16.87
N GLY A 150 18.64 -1.06 15.63
CA GLY A 150 17.41 -0.37 15.24
C GLY A 150 16.17 -0.81 16.02
N PRO A 151 15.89 -2.12 16.19
CA PRO A 151 14.78 -2.58 17.04
C PRO A 151 14.89 -2.10 18.48
N VAL A 152 16.09 -2.10 19.06
CA VAL A 152 16.32 -1.67 20.46
C VAL A 152 16.08 -0.17 20.60
N LEU A 153 16.61 0.63 19.67
CA LEU A 153 16.39 2.08 19.68
C LEU A 153 14.92 2.42 19.43
N CYS A 154 14.23 1.75 18.51
CA CYS A 154 12.80 1.94 18.31
C CYS A 154 12.00 1.61 19.58
N ALA A 155 12.34 0.53 20.30
CA ALA A 155 11.68 0.17 21.56
C ALA A 155 11.89 1.23 22.65
N ALA A 156 13.06 1.89 22.69
CA ALA A 156 13.33 2.98 23.62
C ALA A 156 12.58 4.29 23.29
N LEU A 157 12.12 4.44 22.04
CA LEU A 157 11.39 5.62 21.56
C LEU A 157 9.87 5.43 21.55
N ASP A 158 9.41 4.19 21.40
CA ASP A 158 7.99 3.84 21.37
C ASP A 158 7.31 4.20 22.70
N GLY A 159 6.21 4.94 22.64
CA GLY A 159 5.46 5.35 23.83
C GLY A 159 6.07 6.51 24.62
N LEU A 160 7.12 7.18 24.12
CA LEU A 160 7.60 8.40 24.77
C LEU A 160 6.49 9.47 24.81
N PRO A 161 6.33 10.19 25.94
CA PRO A 161 5.40 11.29 26.02
C PRO A 161 5.85 12.42 25.08
N ILE A 162 4.88 13.11 24.48
CA ILE A 162 5.14 14.28 23.64
C ILE A 162 4.95 15.53 24.52
N PRO A 163 6.02 16.23 24.92
CA PRO A 163 5.91 17.36 25.85
C PRO A 163 4.98 18.45 25.33
N GLY A 164 3.99 18.85 26.14
CA GLY A 164 2.97 19.82 25.77
C GLY A 164 1.73 19.24 25.07
N PHE A 165 1.73 17.94 24.77
CA PHE A 165 0.66 17.25 24.05
C PHE A 165 0.33 15.90 24.73
N PRO A 166 -0.15 15.90 26.00
CA PRO A 166 -0.41 14.68 26.77
C PRO A 166 -1.49 13.77 26.15
N GLU A 167 -2.35 14.31 25.30
CA GLU A 167 -3.39 13.59 24.56
C GLU A 167 -2.85 12.82 23.34
N LEU A 168 -1.60 13.09 22.93
CA LEU A 168 -0.99 12.47 21.76
C LEU A 168 -0.08 11.31 22.16
N GLY A 169 -0.14 10.23 21.40
CA GLY A 169 0.74 9.07 21.51
C GLY A 169 1.83 9.06 20.45
N LEU A 170 3.05 8.66 20.83
CA LEU A 170 4.15 8.40 19.89
C LEU A 170 4.33 6.90 19.71
N ARG A 171 4.32 6.43 18.46
CA ARG A 171 4.67 5.04 18.12
C ARG A 171 5.84 5.00 17.15
N VAL A 172 6.81 4.12 17.42
CA VAL A 172 8.02 3.97 16.61
C VAL A 172 8.24 2.49 16.33
N ARG A 173 8.41 2.14 15.04
CA ARG A 173 8.71 0.76 14.64
C ARG A 173 9.90 0.72 13.70
N TYR A 174 10.75 -0.27 13.95
CA TYR A 174 11.89 -0.54 13.11
C TYR A 174 11.43 -1.06 11.74
N ALA A 175 12.10 -0.61 10.67
CA ALA A 175 11.88 -1.10 9.34
C ALA A 175 13.06 -1.99 8.89
N THR A 176 14.07 -1.41 8.24
CA THR A 176 15.24 -2.14 7.71
C THR A 176 16.39 -1.15 7.56
N GLU A 177 17.64 -1.61 7.72
CA GLU A 177 18.80 -0.72 7.81
C GLU A 177 18.52 0.43 8.80
N HIS A 178 18.90 1.67 8.47
CA HIS A 178 18.61 2.91 9.22
C HIS A 178 17.12 3.31 9.28
N ARG A 179 16.20 2.60 8.61
CA ARG A 179 14.83 3.07 8.41
C ARG A 179 13.94 2.68 9.60
N ALA A 180 13.01 3.57 9.92
CA ALA A 180 11.93 3.37 10.86
C ALA A 180 10.64 4.00 10.33
N GLY A 181 9.51 3.70 10.96
CA GLY A 181 8.30 4.49 10.84
C GLY A 181 7.96 5.13 12.19
N VAL A 182 7.46 6.36 12.13
CA VAL A 182 7.03 7.12 13.31
C VAL A 182 5.58 7.55 13.10
N VAL A 183 4.72 7.27 14.08
CA VAL A 183 3.32 7.70 14.09
C VAL A 183 3.09 8.60 15.29
N ILE A 184 2.47 9.74 15.05
CA ILE A 184 1.91 10.61 16.09
C ILE A 184 0.40 10.41 16.02
N ALA A 185 -0.17 9.91 17.12
CA ALA A 185 -1.56 9.48 17.17
C ALA A 185 -2.37 10.35 18.13
N GLY A 186 -3.57 10.74 17.72
CA GLY A 186 -4.47 11.54 18.56
C GLY A 186 -5.19 12.67 17.81
N PRO A 187 -6.01 13.45 18.52
CA PRO A 187 -6.92 14.41 17.91
C PRO A 187 -6.21 15.65 17.35
N GLY A 188 -6.81 16.29 16.36
CA GLY A 188 -6.41 17.62 15.86
C GLY A 188 -5.19 17.64 14.94
N LEU A 189 -4.65 16.47 14.57
CA LEU A 189 -3.52 16.34 13.67
C LEU A 189 -3.92 16.45 12.19
N THR A 190 -2.98 16.90 11.36
CA THR A 190 -3.08 16.97 9.90
C THR A 190 -1.73 16.71 9.26
N ASP A 191 -1.72 16.12 8.07
CA ASP A 191 -0.54 15.84 7.28
C ASP A 191 -0.03 17.03 6.45
N ALA A 192 -0.72 18.17 6.53
CA ALA A 192 -0.34 19.44 5.91
C ALA A 192 0.86 20.11 6.62
N ILE A 193 1.93 19.36 6.86
CA ILE A 193 3.19 19.84 7.47
C ILE A 193 4.42 19.22 6.81
N THR A 194 5.53 19.93 6.86
CA THR A 194 6.85 19.41 6.53
C THR A 194 7.40 18.50 7.64
N GLY A 195 8.42 17.72 7.31
CA GLY A 195 9.18 16.91 8.27
C GLY A 195 10.46 17.61 8.76
N THR A 196 11.35 16.84 9.40
CA THR A 196 12.64 17.33 9.91
C THR A 196 13.84 16.97 9.01
N ASP A 197 13.65 16.09 8.02
CA ASP A 197 14.72 15.63 7.13
C ASP A 197 15.15 16.72 6.12
N PRO A 198 16.42 17.19 6.13
CA PRO A 198 16.91 18.18 5.18
C PRO A 198 17.16 17.65 3.76
N LEU A 199 16.90 16.36 3.52
CA LEU A 199 17.04 15.67 2.23
C LEU A 199 18.47 15.56 1.68
N ARG A 200 19.45 16.25 2.27
CA ARG A 200 20.89 16.12 1.99
C ARG A 200 21.71 16.18 3.27
N ASP A 201 22.83 15.47 3.30
CA ASP A 201 23.80 15.54 4.39
C ASP A 201 24.47 16.93 4.41
N GLY A 202 24.97 17.34 5.57
CA GLY A 202 25.66 18.64 5.73
C GLY A 202 24.74 19.84 5.81
N LEU A 203 23.43 19.63 5.93
CA LEU A 203 22.43 20.69 6.10
C LEU A 203 21.85 20.71 7.52
N PRO A 204 21.34 21.86 7.98
CA PRO A 204 20.67 21.97 9.27
C PRO A 204 19.45 21.03 9.37
N LEU A 205 19.19 20.49 10.56
CA LEU A 205 17.93 19.81 10.84
C LEU A 205 16.77 20.78 10.58
N LEU A 206 15.74 20.32 9.87
CA LEU A 206 14.60 21.18 9.55
C LEU A 206 13.60 21.24 10.70
N ASP A 207 12.97 22.40 10.75
CA ASP A 207 11.89 22.74 11.63
C ASP A 207 10.56 22.40 10.96
N PRO A 208 9.70 21.53 11.55
CA PRO A 208 8.39 21.24 10.97
C PRO A 208 7.56 22.52 10.85
N ALA A 209 6.94 22.71 9.70
CA ALA A 209 6.14 23.88 9.37
C ALA A 209 4.91 23.48 8.56
N PRO A 210 3.79 24.25 8.63
CA PRO A 210 2.67 24.07 7.72
C PRO A 210 3.10 24.13 6.26
N VAL A 211 2.58 23.22 5.42
CA VAL A 211 2.66 23.41 3.97
C VAL A 211 1.47 24.25 3.51
N GLU A 212 1.71 25.20 2.62
CA GLU A 212 0.61 25.89 1.94
C GLU A 212 -0.04 24.93 0.95
N GLU A 213 -1.38 24.86 0.93
CA GLU A 213 -2.08 24.12 -0.13
C GLU A 213 -1.82 24.82 -1.45
N GLU A 214 -0.85 24.34 -2.23
CA GLU A 214 -0.88 24.59 -3.67
C GLU A 214 -2.18 23.97 -4.19
N ARG A 215 -3.11 24.82 -4.64
CA ARG A 215 -4.23 24.39 -5.46
C ARG A 215 -3.64 23.65 -6.65
N GLY A 216 -3.72 22.31 -6.61
CA GLY A 216 -3.14 21.42 -7.60
C GLY A 216 -3.59 21.76 -9.02
N GLY A 217 -2.78 22.57 -9.70
CA GLY A 217 -2.63 22.56 -11.13
C GLY A 217 -1.47 21.63 -11.44
N TYR A 218 -1.74 20.54 -12.16
CA TYR A 218 -0.69 19.77 -12.80
C TYR A 218 0.13 20.71 -13.70
N GLY A 219 1.43 20.83 -13.43
CA GLY A 219 2.34 21.65 -14.21
C GLY A 219 3.78 21.43 -13.79
N GLU A 220 4.51 20.72 -14.64
CA GLU A 220 5.95 20.54 -14.63
C GLU A 220 6.69 21.86 -14.35
N GLN A 221 7.69 21.86 -13.48
CA GLN A 221 8.77 22.85 -13.56
C GLN A 221 9.97 22.20 -14.24
N GLY A 222 9.92 22.24 -15.57
CA GLY A 222 11.09 22.16 -16.42
C GLY A 222 11.96 23.39 -16.20
N ASN A 223 13.26 23.15 -16.11
CA ASN A 223 14.32 24.14 -16.07
C ASN A 223 14.18 25.13 -17.24
N GLY A 224 14.01 26.42 -16.95
CA GLY A 224 13.91 27.49 -17.95
C GLY A 224 14.55 28.77 -17.39
N ALA A 225 15.44 29.33 -18.19
CA ALA A 225 16.39 30.37 -17.82
C ALA A 225 15.74 31.71 -17.42
N ALA A 226 16.50 32.47 -16.64
CA ALA A 226 16.23 33.84 -16.24
C ALA A 226 16.04 34.78 -17.45
N ASP A 227 14.96 35.55 -17.43
CA ASP A 227 14.91 36.89 -18.00
C ASP A 227 14.10 37.82 -17.08
N GLY A 228 14.61 39.04 -16.94
CA GLY A 228 14.10 40.04 -16.01
C GLY A 228 13.16 41.03 -16.69
N SER A 229 12.19 41.51 -15.92
CA SER A 229 11.74 42.91 -15.95
C SER A 229 10.82 43.14 -14.77
N GLY A 230 11.20 44.07 -13.88
CA GLY A 230 10.36 44.48 -12.75
C GLY A 230 9.18 45.35 -13.18
N VAL A 231 8.27 45.59 -12.24
CA VAL A 231 7.47 46.81 -12.09
C VAL A 231 7.02 46.90 -10.62
N GLU A 232 7.25 48.06 -10.03
CA GLU A 232 6.78 48.49 -8.71
C GLU A 232 5.30 48.93 -8.74
N ALA A 233 4.60 48.75 -7.61
CA ALA A 233 3.58 49.65 -7.04
C ALA A 233 3.03 48.93 -5.80
N GLY A 234 2.71 49.52 -4.66
CA GLY A 234 2.42 50.89 -4.26
C GLY A 234 1.64 50.77 -2.96
N GLY A 235 1.96 51.58 -1.96
CA GLY A 235 1.55 51.40 -0.56
C GLY A 235 0.07 51.63 -0.23
N GLY A 236 -0.24 51.44 1.06
CA GLY A 236 -1.53 51.76 1.65
C GLY A 236 -1.58 51.35 3.12
N GLN A 237 -1.27 52.30 4.00
CA GLN A 237 -1.43 52.21 5.47
C GLN A 237 -2.91 52.19 5.87
N GLY A 238 -3.19 51.60 7.03
CA GLY A 238 -4.47 51.71 7.72
C GLY A 238 -4.38 51.16 9.14
N THR A 239 -4.05 52.03 10.09
CA THR A 239 -4.27 51.88 11.53
C THR A 239 -5.79 52.00 11.79
N ASP A 240 -6.41 51.40 12.83
CA ASP A 240 -6.38 51.82 14.23
C ASP A 240 -7.14 50.80 15.10
N ALA A 241 -6.82 50.84 16.39
CA ALA A 241 -7.39 50.08 17.49
C ALA A 241 -8.66 50.74 18.07
N GLU A 242 -9.44 49.96 18.84
CA GLU A 242 -10.27 50.30 20.03
C GLU A 242 -11.27 49.12 20.22
N GLY A 243 -11.49 48.48 21.38
CA GLY A 243 -11.44 48.92 22.76
C GLY A 243 -12.86 48.86 23.34
N ASN A 244 -13.26 47.78 24.02
CA ASN A 244 -14.40 47.83 24.96
C ASN A 244 -14.28 46.80 26.09
N MET A 245 -14.52 47.27 27.31
CA MET A 245 -14.33 46.62 28.60
C MET A 245 -15.68 46.35 29.29
N GLY A 246 -15.82 45.16 29.88
CA GLY A 246 -16.41 44.97 31.21
C GLY A 246 -17.89 44.60 31.36
N GLY A 247 -18.13 43.40 31.91
CA GLY A 247 -19.34 43.01 32.66
C GLY A 247 -19.04 41.82 33.59
N PRO A 248 -19.55 41.75 34.84
CA PRO A 248 -19.13 40.78 35.87
C PRO A 248 -19.77 39.39 35.68
N PRO A 249 -19.18 38.29 36.22
CA PRO A 249 -19.67 36.94 36.01
C PRO A 249 -20.83 36.61 36.95
N GLY A 250 -21.97 36.23 36.37
CA GLY A 250 -23.06 35.57 37.09
C GLY A 250 -22.92 34.04 37.02
N ASP A 251 -23.23 33.37 38.12
CA ASP A 251 -23.28 31.91 38.24
C ASP A 251 -24.41 31.34 37.35
N GLU A 252 -24.03 30.67 36.25
CA GLU A 252 -24.93 29.80 35.47
C GLU A 252 -24.48 28.33 35.55
N PRO A 253 -25.43 27.38 35.65
CA PRO A 253 -25.14 25.96 35.78
C PRO A 253 -24.49 25.39 34.51
N ALA A 254 -23.55 24.46 34.70
CA ALA A 254 -22.75 23.84 33.63
C ALA A 254 -23.62 23.16 32.56
N GLY A 255 -23.89 23.89 31.47
CA GLY A 255 -24.48 23.34 30.25
C GLY A 255 -23.54 22.35 29.54
N PRO A 256 -24.05 21.56 28.58
CA PRO A 256 -23.26 20.59 27.84
C PRO A 256 -22.06 21.28 27.20
N ARG A 257 -20.87 20.66 27.32
CA ARG A 257 -19.61 21.19 26.76
C ARG A 257 -19.84 21.58 25.31
N LYS A 258 -19.74 22.87 24.99
CA LYS A 258 -19.70 23.35 23.60
C LYS A 258 -18.51 22.67 22.92
N GLU A 259 -18.79 21.79 21.97
CA GLU A 259 -17.76 21.29 21.05
C GLU A 259 -17.08 22.50 20.42
N ARG A 260 -15.75 22.55 20.54
CA ARG A 260 -14.96 23.62 19.95
C ARG A 260 -15.11 23.52 18.43
N PRO A 261 -15.43 24.61 17.71
CA PRO A 261 -15.48 24.58 16.26
C PRO A 261 -14.15 24.04 15.73
N PRO A 262 -14.16 23.23 14.65
CA PRO A 262 -12.94 22.64 14.14
C PRO A 262 -11.92 23.75 13.83
N PRO A 263 -10.65 23.59 14.24
CA PRO A 263 -9.60 24.56 13.96
C PRO A 263 -9.57 24.85 12.45
N SER A 264 -9.27 26.10 12.07
CA SER A 264 -8.96 26.41 10.67
C SER A 264 -7.82 25.52 10.19
N ALA A 265 -7.78 25.15 8.90
CA ALA A 265 -6.76 24.24 8.35
C ALA A 265 -5.32 24.67 8.72
N ARG A 266 -5.05 25.99 8.71
CA ARG A 266 -3.76 26.57 9.15
C ARG A 266 -3.48 26.35 10.64
N SER A 267 -4.48 26.49 11.50
CA SER A 267 -4.30 26.25 12.95
C SER A 267 -4.08 24.77 13.29
N ALA A 268 -4.70 23.84 12.54
CA ALA A 268 -4.43 22.40 12.67
C ALA A 268 -3.00 22.05 12.21
N ALA A 269 -2.54 22.64 11.11
CA ALA A 269 -1.16 22.45 10.62
C ALA A 269 -0.13 23.01 11.61
N CYS A 270 -0.35 24.19 12.18
CA CYS A 270 0.51 24.73 13.23
C CYS A 270 0.56 23.82 14.47
N TYR A 271 -0.58 23.30 14.92
CA TYR A 271 -0.67 22.34 16.02
C TYR A 271 0.14 21.07 15.72
N SER A 272 -0.02 20.51 14.52
CA SER A 272 0.67 19.30 14.08
C SER A 272 2.18 19.50 13.95
N ALA A 273 2.62 20.67 13.45
CA ALA A 273 4.03 21.03 13.34
C ALA A 273 4.67 21.17 14.73
N ALA A 274 3.97 21.81 15.68
CA ALA A 274 4.43 21.94 17.05
C ALA A 274 4.51 20.58 17.77
N ALA A 275 3.51 19.71 17.60
CA ALA A 275 3.53 18.35 18.13
C ALA A 275 4.69 17.52 17.54
N THR A 276 4.90 17.62 16.23
CA THR A 276 5.99 16.92 15.52
C THR A 276 7.36 17.37 15.99
N ARG A 277 7.55 18.67 16.21
CA ARG A 277 8.76 19.24 16.83
C ARG A 277 8.99 18.68 18.22
N ALA A 278 7.98 18.72 19.09
CA ALA A 278 8.07 18.22 20.45
C ALA A 278 8.42 16.71 20.48
N ALA A 279 7.84 15.92 19.57
CA ALA A 279 8.17 14.50 19.41
C ALA A 279 9.62 14.30 18.93
N SER A 280 10.08 15.07 17.94
CA SER A 280 11.47 15.05 17.45
C SER A 280 12.47 15.37 18.57
N ASP A 281 12.17 16.38 19.38
CA ASP A 281 13.01 16.80 20.51
C ASP A 281 13.05 15.74 21.61
N ALA A 282 11.90 15.14 21.94
CA ALA A 282 11.81 14.05 22.91
C ALA A 282 12.62 12.81 22.46
N MET A 283 12.49 12.41 21.19
CA MET A 283 13.27 11.30 20.64
C MET A 283 14.77 11.60 20.66
N ARG A 284 15.18 12.82 20.26
CA ARG A 284 16.58 13.24 20.28
C ARG A 284 17.17 13.20 21.70
N ALA A 285 16.42 13.67 22.70
CA ALA A 285 16.84 13.63 24.10
C ALA A 285 17.00 12.19 24.62
N ALA A 286 16.09 11.28 24.25
CA ALA A 286 16.18 9.87 24.60
C ALA A 286 17.39 9.20 23.94
N LEU A 287 17.60 9.41 22.63
CA LEU A 287 18.73 8.84 21.90
C LEU A 287 20.09 9.34 22.40
N ALA A 288 20.20 10.62 22.75
CA ALA A 288 21.45 11.21 23.25
C ALA A 288 21.95 10.53 24.53
N ARG A 289 21.05 9.94 25.33
CA ARG A 289 21.37 9.25 26.59
C ARG A 289 21.43 7.72 26.45
N HIS A 290 21.08 7.19 25.27
CA HIS A 290 20.95 5.75 25.09
C HIS A 290 22.32 5.06 25.05
N PRO A 291 22.56 3.96 25.81
CA PRO A 291 23.86 3.30 25.89
C PRO A 291 24.43 2.84 24.54
N ILE A 292 23.57 2.42 23.60
CA ILE A 292 23.98 2.04 22.24
C ILE A 292 24.77 3.17 21.56
N ASN A 293 24.41 4.43 21.77
CA ASN A 293 25.15 5.53 21.13
C ASN A 293 26.54 5.71 21.73
N ALA A 294 26.73 5.49 23.03
CA ALA A 294 28.05 5.45 23.64
C ALA A 294 28.89 4.28 23.07
N GLU A 295 28.28 3.11 22.91
CA GLU A 295 28.94 1.92 22.33
C GLU A 295 29.28 2.08 20.84
N ARG A 296 28.41 2.73 20.07
CA ARG A 296 28.70 3.10 18.66
C ARG A 296 29.94 3.98 18.60
N VAL A 297 30.00 5.03 19.43
CA VAL A 297 31.13 5.96 19.48
C VAL A 297 32.41 5.25 19.91
N SER A 298 32.38 4.36 20.91
CA SER A 298 33.58 3.60 21.34
C SER A 298 34.11 2.66 20.25
N ARG A 299 33.27 2.24 19.31
CA ARG A 299 33.65 1.44 18.13
C ARG A 299 34.03 2.29 16.91
N GLY A 300 34.09 3.61 17.05
CA GLY A 300 34.36 4.53 15.94
C GLY A 300 33.20 4.67 14.94
N LEU A 301 32.00 4.23 15.30
CA LEU A 301 30.80 4.39 14.48
C LEU A 301 30.11 5.72 14.81
N PRO A 302 29.46 6.36 13.82
CA PRO A 302 28.72 7.58 14.06
C PRO A 302 27.48 7.27 14.92
N PRO A 303 27.12 8.13 15.90
CA PRO A 303 25.96 7.89 16.75
C PRO A 303 24.65 8.05 15.94
N ALA A 304 23.65 7.25 16.30
CA ALA A 304 22.28 7.38 15.83
C ALA A 304 21.50 8.24 16.84
N ASN A 305 21.77 9.55 16.85
CA ASN A 305 21.29 10.48 17.87
C ASN A 305 20.11 11.36 17.41
N VAL A 306 19.63 11.21 16.18
CA VAL A 306 18.41 11.87 15.70
C VAL A 306 17.59 10.92 14.82
N VAL A 307 16.27 11.11 14.84
CA VAL A 307 15.34 10.48 13.90
C VAL A 307 14.85 11.55 12.93
N LEU A 308 15.21 11.44 11.66
CA LEU A 308 14.75 12.35 10.60
C LEU A 308 13.36 11.93 10.16
N LEU A 309 12.40 12.84 10.26
CA LEU A 309 11.01 12.63 9.88
C LEU A 309 10.80 13.15 8.46
N ARG A 310 10.27 12.33 7.55
CA ARG A 310 10.05 12.70 6.15
C ARG A 310 8.74 12.15 5.61
N GLY A 311 8.16 12.87 4.66
CA GLY A 311 6.94 12.47 3.97
C GLY A 311 5.79 12.24 4.95
N CYS A 312 5.41 13.31 5.67
CA CYS A 312 4.23 13.29 6.51
C CYS A 312 3.03 12.83 5.68
N GLY A 313 2.25 11.90 6.20
CA GLY A 313 1.02 11.46 5.57
C GLY A 313 0.01 11.02 6.62
N ALA A 314 -1.26 11.36 6.40
CA ALA A 314 -2.34 10.91 7.25
C ALA A 314 -2.95 9.62 6.71
N ARG A 315 -3.50 8.79 7.59
CA ARG A 315 -4.36 7.70 7.13
C ARG A 315 -5.57 8.32 6.42
N LEU A 316 -5.78 7.93 5.17
CA LEU A 316 -6.92 8.43 4.40
C LEU A 316 -8.24 8.06 5.10
N ALA A 317 -9.09 9.05 5.31
CA ALA A 317 -10.46 8.87 5.78
C ALA A 317 -11.36 8.46 4.59
N LEU A 318 -11.20 7.22 4.13
CA LEU A 318 -11.99 6.64 3.06
C LEU A 318 -13.05 5.69 3.62
N PRO A 319 -14.21 5.56 2.95
CA PRO A 319 -15.15 4.49 3.25
C PRO A 319 -14.44 3.15 3.21
N ALA A 320 -14.59 2.36 4.28
CA ALA A 320 -14.03 1.02 4.33
C ALA A 320 -14.57 0.17 3.16
N PHE A 321 -13.76 -0.77 2.69
CA PHE A 321 -14.07 -1.67 1.59
C PHE A 321 -15.41 -2.41 1.79
N PRO A 322 -15.74 -2.96 2.98
CA PRO A 322 -17.07 -3.54 3.20
C PRO A 322 -18.21 -2.53 3.12
N ALA A 323 -18.00 -1.29 3.56
CA ALA A 323 -19.02 -0.25 3.49
C ALA A 323 -19.25 0.24 2.05
N ARG A 324 -18.19 0.30 1.23
CA ARG A 324 -18.28 0.71 -0.18
C ARG A 324 -18.85 -0.38 -1.07
N HIS A 325 -18.40 -1.63 -0.90
CA HIS A 325 -18.66 -2.71 -1.84
C HIS A 325 -19.61 -3.79 -1.31
N GLY A 326 -19.93 -3.79 -0.02
CA GLY A 326 -20.72 -4.86 0.61
C GLY A 326 -19.99 -6.20 0.72
N LEU A 327 -18.66 -6.20 0.58
CA LEU A 327 -17.83 -7.41 0.54
C LEU A 327 -16.73 -7.39 1.61
N ARG A 328 -16.40 -8.55 2.19
CA ARG A 328 -15.22 -8.73 3.04
C ARG A 328 -14.01 -9.00 2.16
N GLY A 329 -13.13 -8.00 2.04
CA GLY A 329 -11.90 -8.10 1.25
C GLY A 329 -10.70 -8.56 2.08
N GLY A 330 -9.79 -9.29 1.45
CA GLY A 330 -8.46 -9.54 2.01
C GLY A 330 -7.39 -9.55 0.93
N VAL A 331 -6.17 -9.18 1.29
CA VAL A 331 -5.04 -8.98 0.38
C VAL A 331 -3.87 -9.90 0.73
N ALA A 332 -3.30 -10.56 -0.27
CA ALA A 332 -1.99 -11.21 -0.22
C ALA A 332 -0.98 -10.35 -0.98
N ALA A 333 -0.39 -9.37 -0.29
CA ALA A 333 0.57 -8.44 -0.88
C ALA A 333 1.91 -8.43 -0.11
N PRO A 334 3.05 -8.60 -0.80
CA PRO A 334 4.37 -8.53 -0.18
C PRO A 334 4.78 -7.09 0.12
N THR A 335 4.29 -6.13 -0.67
CA THR A 335 4.68 -4.72 -0.58
C THR A 335 3.94 -4.03 0.54
N ARG A 336 4.69 -3.29 1.37
CA ARG A 336 4.14 -2.55 2.51
C ARG A 336 3.11 -1.52 2.05
N ILE A 337 3.35 -0.82 0.94
CA ILE A 337 2.39 0.17 0.39
C ILE A 337 1.02 -0.48 0.15
N ILE A 338 0.99 -1.59 -0.59
CA ILE A 338 -0.28 -2.24 -0.96
C ILE A 338 -0.96 -2.86 0.24
N ARG A 339 -0.18 -3.48 1.14
CA ARG A 339 -0.69 -3.99 2.41
C ARG A 339 -1.31 -2.88 3.27
N GLY A 340 -0.63 -1.75 3.41
CA GLY A 340 -1.13 -0.63 4.20
C GLY A 340 -2.33 0.06 3.59
N LEU A 341 -2.41 0.16 2.26
CA LEU A 341 -3.59 0.65 1.55
C LEU A 341 -4.80 -0.25 1.82
N ALA A 342 -4.63 -1.56 1.72
CA ALA A 342 -5.69 -2.52 2.04
C ALA A 342 -6.15 -2.39 3.50
N LEU A 343 -5.22 -2.23 4.45
CA LEU A 343 -5.54 -1.98 5.86
C LEU A 343 -6.26 -0.65 6.07
N THR A 344 -5.88 0.41 5.35
CA THR A 344 -6.60 1.70 5.37
C THR A 344 -8.06 1.50 5.01
N LEU A 345 -8.32 0.68 3.98
CA LEU A 345 -9.66 0.33 3.51
C LEU A 345 -10.33 -0.77 4.34
N GLY A 346 -9.76 -1.22 5.45
CA GLY A 346 -10.37 -2.25 6.31
C GLY A 346 -10.42 -3.65 5.69
N MET A 347 -9.57 -3.93 4.70
CA MET A 347 -9.37 -5.29 4.18
C MET A 347 -8.39 -6.07 5.08
N ALA A 348 -8.57 -7.39 5.16
CA ALA A 348 -7.66 -8.25 5.91
C ALA A 348 -6.30 -8.40 5.18
N ALA A 349 -5.18 -8.18 5.87
CA ALA A 349 -3.87 -8.57 5.35
C ALA A 349 -3.64 -10.07 5.61
N LEU A 350 -3.51 -10.86 4.55
CA LEU A 350 -3.25 -12.30 4.63
C LEU A 350 -1.77 -12.55 4.89
N ASP A 351 -1.48 -13.49 5.80
CA ASP A 351 -0.12 -13.97 6.01
C ASP A 351 0.28 -14.93 4.90
N VAL A 352 1.46 -14.68 4.32
CA VAL A 352 2.01 -15.47 3.22
C VAL A 352 3.47 -15.76 3.51
N PRO A 353 3.78 -16.88 4.19
CA PRO A 353 5.15 -17.30 4.41
C PRO A 353 5.94 -17.41 3.10
N GLY A 354 7.12 -16.80 3.04
CA GLY A 354 7.95 -16.75 1.83
C GLY A 354 7.44 -15.81 0.73
N GLY A 355 6.32 -15.10 0.94
CA GLY A 355 5.81 -14.07 0.03
C GLY A 355 6.62 -12.78 0.10
N THR A 356 7.90 -12.82 -0.28
CA THR A 356 8.87 -11.71 -0.16
C THR A 356 8.62 -10.58 -1.16
N GLY A 357 8.04 -10.89 -2.32
CA GLY A 357 7.82 -9.94 -3.41
C GLY A 357 8.96 -9.78 -4.40
N ASP A 358 10.16 -10.25 -4.06
CA ASP A 358 11.32 -10.32 -4.96
C ASP A 358 11.26 -11.56 -5.88
N TYR A 359 12.33 -11.80 -6.64
CA TYR A 359 12.44 -12.96 -7.55
C TYR A 359 12.37 -14.33 -6.86
N HIS A 360 12.61 -14.40 -5.56
CA HIS A 360 12.53 -15.64 -4.79
C HIS A 360 11.17 -15.81 -4.09
N THR A 361 10.20 -14.92 -4.36
CA THR A 361 8.89 -14.95 -3.72
C THR A 361 8.17 -16.28 -3.94
N ALA A 362 7.59 -16.81 -2.86
CA ALA A 362 6.75 -17.99 -2.89
C ALA A 362 5.37 -17.68 -3.50
N LEU A 363 5.27 -17.70 -4.83
CA LEU A 363 4.01 -17.46 -5.55
C LEU A 363 2.92 -18.48 -5.15
N HIS A 364 3.28 -19.75 -5.01
CA HIS A 364 2.36 -20.81 -4.59
C HIS A 364 1.69 -20.52 -3.22
N ALA A 365 2.45 -19.95 -2.28
CA ALA A 365 1.96 -19.62 -0.94
C ALA A 365 0.89 -18.52 -1.00
N LYS A 366 1.02 -17.56 -1.93
CA LYS A 366 0.00 -16.52 -2.17
C LYS A 366 -1.30 -17.14 -2.66
N ALA A 367 -1.22 -18.02 -3.67
CA ALA A 367 -2.40 -18.72 -4.20
C ALA A 367 -3.08 -19.56 -3.11
N GLN A 368 -2.30 -20.26 -2.29
CA GLN A 368 -2.82 -21.05 -1.18
C GLN A 368 -3.53 -20.19 -0.12
N ALA A 369 -2.92 -19.08 0.31
CA ALA A 369 -3.49 -18.21 1.33
C ALA A 369 -4.84 -17.60 0.88
N VAL A 370 -4.90 -17.11 -0.37
CA VAL A 370 -6.13 -16.55 -0.95
C VAL A 370 -7.20 -17.62 -1.11
N ALA A 371 -6.85 -18.77 -1.70
CA ALA A 371 -7.80 -19.87 -1.86
C ALA A 371 -8.36 -20.34 -0.52
N ALA A 372 -7.51 -20.55 0.48
CA ALA A 372 -7.94 -20.98 1.81
C ALA A 372 -8.89 -19.97 2.47
N ALA A 373 -8.59 -18.67 2.38
CA ALA A 373 -9.43 -17.63 2.97
C ALA A 373 -10.81 -17.52 2.29
N LEU A 374 -10.85 -17.65 0.96
CA LEU A 374 -12.10 -17.69 0.19
C LEU A 374 -12.90 -18.96 0.49
N SER A 375 -12.26 -20.14 0.45
CA SER A 375 -12.89 -21.44 0.69
C SER A 375 -13.41 -21.60 2.12
N ALA A 376 -12.76 -20.97 3.10
CA ALA A 376 -13.23 -20.94 4.48
C ALA A 376 -14.33 -19.89 4.73
N HIS A 377 -14.85 -19.22 3.70
CA HIS A 377 -15.87 -18.17 3.79
C HIS A 377 -15.48 -17.00 4.72
N ARG A 378 -14.18 -16.81 4.95
CA ARG A 378 -13.65 -15.70 5.75
C ARG A 378 -13.66 -14.40 4.96
N LEU A 379 -13.54 -14.51 3.63
CA LEU A 379 -13.52 -13.40 2.68
C LEU A 379 -14.51 -13.65 1.55
N ASP A 380 -15.03 -12.56 1.01
CA ASP A 380 -15.82 -12.55 -0.22
C ASP A 380 -14.93 -12.12 -1.42
N LEU A 381 -13.88 -11.33 -1.19
CA LEU A 381 -12.86 -11.01 -2.19
C LEU A 381 -11.45 -11.27 -1.67
N GLY A 382 -10.66 -12.05 -2.41
CA GLY A 382 -9.24 -12.27 -2.20
C GLY A 382 -8.41 -11.59 -3.29
N PHE A 383 -7.65 -10.57 -2.90
CA PHE A 383 -6.77 -9.78 -3.76
C PHE A 383 -5.34 -10.32 -3.70
N LEU A 384 -4.85 -10.88 -4.80
CA LEU A 384 -3.53 -11.47 -4.91
C LEU A 384 -2.61 -10.53 -5.70
N HIS A 385 -1.60 -9.95 -5.03
CA HIS A 385 -0.66 -9.01 -5.65
C HIS A 385 0.69 -9.67 -5.93
N VAL A 386 1.18 -9.53 -7.16
CA VAL A 386 2.48 -10.05 -7.62
C VAL A 386 3.41 -8.89 -7.96
N LYS A 387 4.50 -8.71 -7.20
CA LYS A 387 5.45 -7.60 -7.38
C LYS A 387 6.64 -7.90 -8.29
N ALA A 388 7.17 -9.13 -8.25
CA ALA A 388 8.43 -9.49 -8.91
C ALA A 388 8.50 -9.17 -10.41
N VAL A 389 7.37 -9.19 -11.13
CA VAL A 389 7.29 -8.86 -12.55
C VAL A 389 7.66 -7.39 -12.83
N ASP A 390 7.26 -6.49 -11.94
CA ASP A 390 7.59 -5.06 -11.99
C ASP A 390 9.08 -4.82 -11.73
N ASP A 391 9.68 -5.55 -10.78
CA ASP A 391 11.13 -5.47 -10.50
C ASP A 391 11.93 -5.87 -11.75
N ALA A 392 11.51 -6.90 -12.48
CA ALA A 392 12.15 -7.30 -13.74
C ALA A 392 12.02 -6.26 -14.85
N GLY A 393 10.92 -5.51 -14.87
CA GLY A 393 10.76 -4.34 -15.74
C GLY A 393 11.74 -3.22 -15.38
N HIS A 394 11.86 -2.89 -14.10
CA HIS A 394 12.80 -1.88 -13.62
C HIS A 394 14.27 -2.25 -13.86
N ASP A 395 14.61 -3.54 -13.77
CA ASP A 395 15.94 -4.07 -14.09
C ASP A 395 16.22 -4.13 -15.61
N GLY A 396 15.25 -3.74 -16.45
CA GLY A 396 15.37 -3.76 -17.91
C GLY A 396 15.51 -5.17 -18.49
N SER A 397 15.05 -6.19 -17.77
CA SER A 397 15.26 -7.59 -18.14
C SER A 397 13.99 -8.25 -18.69
N ALA A 398 13.74 -8.04 -19.98
CA ALA A 398 12.60 -8.62 -20.70
C ALA A 398 12.53 -10.16 -20.60
N ALA A 399 13.69 -10.84 -20.64
CA ALA A 399 13.77 -12.29 -20.52
C ALA A 399 13.36 -12.79 -19.11
N HIS A 400 13.84 -12.14 -18.05
CA HIS A 400 13.43 -12.47 -16.68
C HIS A 400 11.95 -12.18 -16.47
N LYS A 401 11.46 -11.06 -17.01
CA LYS A 401 10.05 -10.69 -16.93
C LYS A 401 9.16 -11.75 -17.60
N ALA A 402 9.53 -12.24 -18.79
CA ALA A 402 8.82 -13.32 -19.47
C ALA A 402 8.85 -14.65 -18.67
N ALA A 403 10.01 -15.02 -18.11
CA ALA A 403 10.14 -16.22 -17.28
C ALA A 403 9.28 -16.13 -16.00
N LEU A 404 9.29 -14.96 -15.33
CA LEU A 404 8.43 -14.70 -14.17
C LEU A 404 6.96 -14.78 -14.52
N LEU A 405 6.54 -14.27 -15.68
CA LEU A 405 5.15 -14.37 -16.15
C LEU A 405 4.71 -15.83 -16.34
N GLY A 406 5.59 -16.72 -16.81
CA GLY A 406 5.32 -18.16 -16.82
C GLY A 406 5.15 -18.76 -15.43
N ALA A 407 5.96 -18.33 -14.45
CA ALA A 407 5.79 -18.76 -13.05
C ALA A 407 4.49 -18.21 -12.41
N VAL A 408 4.10 -16.99 -12.77
CA VAL A 408 2.82 -16.39 -12.36
C VAL A 408 1.63 -17.13 -12.98
N ASP A 409 1.73 -17.54 -14.24
CA ASP A 409 0.72 -18.37 -14.90
C ASP A 409 0.53 -19.71 -14.16
N ALA A 410 1.63 -20.38 -13.82
CA ALA A 410 1.59 -21.59 -12.99
C ALA A 410 0.88 -21.38 -11.64
N MET A 411 1.15 -20.25 -10.97
CA MET A 411 0.46 -19.86 -9.73
C MET A 411 -1.05 -19.65 -9.96
N VAL A 412 -1.45 -19.03 -11.06
CA VAL A 412 -2.86 -18.86 -11.44
C VAL A 412 -3.52 -20.22 -11.65
N GLY A 413 -2.85 -21.16 -12.32
CA GLY A 413 -3.31 -22.54 -12.45
C GLY A 413 -3.54 -23.22 -11.09
N GLN A 414 -2.61 -23.06 -10.15
CA GLN A 414 -2.77 -23.59 -8.78
C GLN A 414 -3.95 -22.96 -8.03
N LEU A 415 -4.15 -21.64 -8.17
CA LEU A 415 -5.29 -20.95 -7.58
C LEU A 415 -6.61 -21.51 -8.12
N LEU A 416 -6.72 -21.65 -9.44
CA LEU A 416 -7.90 -22.24 -10.10
C LEU A 416 -8.18 -23.65 -9.58
N ALA A 417 -7.17 -24.52 -9.54
CA ALA A 417 -7.32 -25.90 -9.07
C ALA A 417 -7.81 -25.97 -7.62
N ARG A 418 -7.28 -25.11 -6.74
CA ARG A 418 -7.69 -25.06 -5.33
C ARG A 418 -9.12 -24.58 -5.15
N LEU A 419 -9.50 -23.51 -5.86
CA LEU A 419 -10.87 -22.99 -5.82
C LEU A 419 -11.87 -24.00 -6.39
N ALA A 420 -11.51 -24.65 -7.48
CA ALA A 420 -12.28 -25.75 -8.07
C ALA A 420 -12.50 -26.90 -7.08
N ARG A 421 -11.43 -27.33 -6.40
CA ARG A 421 -11.49 -28.38 -5.39
C ARG A 421 -12.43 -28.00 -4.24
N ALA A 422 -12.28 -26.80 -3.71
CA ALA A 422 -13.11 -26.32 -2.61
C ALA A 422 -14.60 -26.29 -2.96
N ARG A 423 -14.94 -25.97 -4.22
CA ARG A 423 -16.32 -26.03 -4.72
C ARG A 423 -16.91 -27.43 -4.68
N LEU A 424 -16.11 -28.43 -5.02
CA LEU A 424 -16.54 -29.82 -5.07
C LEU A 424 -16.68 -30.44 -3.69
N ASP A 425 -15.81 -30.04 -2.77
CA ASP A 425 -15.86 -30.50 -1.40
C ASP A 425 -17.03 -29.85 -0.63
N SER A 426 -17.45 -28.63 -1.00
CA SER A 426 -18.61 -27.94 -0.38
C SER A 426 -19.99 -28.42 -0.87
N GLY A 427 -20.06 -29.29 -1.89
CA GLY A 427 -21.32 -29.78 -2.43
C GLY A 427 -22.15 -28.71 -3.17
N GLU A 428 -21.54 -27.59 -3.56
CA GLU A 428 -22.13 -26.53 -4.42
C GLU A 428 -22.29 -27.04 -5.89
N GLU A 429 -22.93 -28.21 -6.08
CA GLU A 429 -23.15 -28.91 -7.37
C GLU A 429 -24.35 -28.39 -8.19
N GLY A 430 -24.85 -27.18 -7.89
CA GLY A 430 -25.98 -26.59 -8.61
C GLY A 430 -25.66 -26.21 -10.06
N GLY A 431 -25.66 -27.18 -10.99
CA GLY A 431 -25.81 -26.97 -12.43
C GLY A 431 -24.65 -27.33 -13.36
N VAL A 432 -23.53 -27.87 -12.86
CA VAL A 432 -22.40 -28.31 -13.70
C VAL A 432 -21.95 -29.72 -13.32
N GLY A 433 -22.92 -30.64 -13.18
CA GLY A 433 -22.66 -32.05 -12.92
C GLY A 433 -21.94 -32.69 -14.12
N GLY A 434 -20.64 -32.92 -13.98
CA GLY A 434 -19.80 -33.60 -14.96
C GLY A 434 -18.41 -32.99 -15.12
N ALA A 435 -18.30 -31.65 -15.18
CA ALA A 435 -17.04 -30.98 -15.51
C ALA A 435 -16.03 -30.86 -14.36
N TRP A 436 -16.42 -31.25 -13.14
CA TRP A 436 -15.59 -31.03 -11.94
C TRP A 436 -15.32 -32.31 -11.14
N ALA A 437 -15.99 -33.43 -11.44
CA ALA A 437 -15.79 -34.70 -10.73
C ALA A 437 -14.32 -35.19 -10.73
N CYS A 438 -13.53 -34.79 -11.74
CA CYS A 438 -12.12 -35.14 -11.87
C CYS A 438 -11.20 -34.54 -10.80
N VAL A 439 -11.59 -33.49 -10.06
CA VAL A 439 -10.69 -32.89 -9.05
C VAL A 439 -10.72 -33.70 -7.74
N ARG A 440 -11.69 -34.61 -7.55
CA ARG A 440 -11.86 -35.39 -6.30
C ARG A 440 -10.78 -36.47 -6.09
N GLU A 441 -10.21 -37.02 -7.16
CA GLU A 441 -9.31 -38.19 -7.12
C GLU A 441 -7.88 -37.88 -7.61
N GLY A 442 -7.33 -36.72 -7.26
CA GLY A 442 -5.89 -36.43 -7.49
C GLY A 442 -5.45 -36.40 -8.96
N CYS A 443 -6.27 -35.84 -9.84
CA CYS A 443 -6.22 -36.17 -11.26
C CYS A 443 -5.30 -35.28 -12.12
N ARG A 444 -4.67 -35.93 -13.12
CA ARG A 444 -4.26 -35.33 -14.39
C ARG A 444 -5.53 -34.97 -15.18
N LEU A 445 -5.54 -33.80 -15.81
CA LEU A 445 -6.74 -33.17 -16.40
C LEU A 445 -7.25 -33.84 -17.70
N ASP A 446 -6.62 -34.92 -18.18
CA ASP A 446 -6.89 -35.56 -19.47
C ASP A 446 -8.22 -36.31 -19.58
N GLN A 447 -9.00 -36.39 -18.51
CA GLN A 447 -10.27 -37.13 -18.47
C GLN A 447 -11.54 -36.26 -18.38
N LEU A 448 -11.44 -34.95 -18.59
CA LEU A 448 -12.58 -34.04 -18.72
C LEU A 448 -13.33 -34.20 -20.06
N LYS A 449 -13.90 -35.39 -20.31
CA LYS A 449 -14.80 -35.64 -21.44
C LYS A 449 -16.26 -35.51 -21.02
N GLY A 450 -16.87 -34.39 -21.36
CA GLY A 450 -18.33 -34.26 -21.36
C GLY A 450 -18.83 -32.83 -21.20
N GLY A 451 -18.79 -32.04 -22.29
CA GLY A 451 -19.49 -30.75 -22.37
C GLY A 451 -18.58 -29.55 -22.68
N ARG A 452 -18.00 -29.54 -23.89
CA ARG A 452 -17.39 -28.39 -24.61
C ARG A 452 -16.71 -27.31 -23.74
N MET A 453 -15.52 -27.61 -23.22
CA MET A 453 -14.42 -26.63 -23.15
C MET A 453 -13.08 -27.33 -23.45
N PRO A 454 -12.66 -27.41 -24.73
CA PRO A 454 -11.55 -28.25 -25.18
C PRO A 454 -10.15 -27.83 -24.68
N TYR A 455 -10.00 -26.68 -24.02
CA TYR A 455 -8.70 -26.15 -23.60
C TYR A 455 -8.19 -26.70 -22.27
N TRP A 456 -9.07 -27.13 -21.36
CA TRP A 456 -8.66 -27.47 -19.99
C TRP A 456 -8.16 -28.91 -19.83
N SER A 457 -8.50 -29.81 -20.75
CA SER A 457 -8.19 -31.24 -20.62
C SER A 457 -6.72 -31.59 -20.92
N SER A 458 -5.92 -30.68 -21.47
CA SER A 458 -4.51 -30.94 -21.82
C SER A 458 -3.49 -30.32 -20.85
N MET A 459 -3.95 -29.57 -19.83
CA MET A 459 -3.05 -28.79 -18.97
C MET A 459 -2.54 -29.62 -17.78
N SER A 460 -1.22 -29.62 -17.57
CA SER A 460 -0.58 -30.28 -16.43
C SER A 460 -0.31 -29.25 -15.33
N PHE A 461 -0.65 -29.55 -14.06
CA PHE A 461 -0.39 -28.61 -12.96
C PHE A 461 1.01 -28.79 -12.35
N PRO A 462 1.84 -27.74 -12.29
CA PRO A 462 3.16 -27.82 -11.67
C PRO A 462 3.09 -27.85 -10.13
N ALA A 463 3.95 -28.67 -9.52
CA ALA A 463 4.03 -28.86 -8.06
C ALA A 463 4.53 -27.63 -7.29
N ALA A 464 5.27 -26.72 -7.95
CA ALA A 464 5.73 -25.45 -7.39
C ALA A 464 5.91 -24.40 -8.50
N ALA A 465 5.54 -23.15 -8.23
CA ALA A 465 5.79 -22.00 -9.10
C ALA A 465 7.06 -21.30 -8.61
N SER A 466 8.21 -21.65 -9.19
CA SER A 466 9.50 -20.99 -8.97
C SER A 466 10.11 -20.59 -10.32
N LEU A 467 10.98 -19.60 -10.32
CA LEU A 467 11.77 -19.27 -11.51
C LEU A 467 12.56 -20.50 -11.99
N PRO A 468 12.65 -20.74 -13.31
CA PRO A 468 13.54 -21.77 -13.87
C PRO A 468 14.99 -21.49 -13.49
N SER A 469 15.77 -22.53 -13.19
CA SER A 469 17.21 -22.44 -12.85
C SER A 469 18.08 -21.89 -13.99
N ASP A 470 17.57 -21.92 -15.21
CA ASP A 470 18.33 -21.69 -16.44
C ASP A 470 18.23 -20.24 -16.95
N VAL A 471 17.56 -19.36 -16.19
CA VAL A 471 17.54 -17.93 -16.50
C VAL A 471 18.87 -17.32 -16.01
N PRO A 472 19.71 -16.74 -16.89
CA PRO A 472 21.02 -16.22 -16.51
C PRO A 472 20.87 -15.14 -15.44
N PRO A 473 21.75 -15.08 -14.42
CA PRO A 473 21.60 -14.11 -13.33
C PRO A 473 21.58 -12.67 -13.87
N VAL A 474 20.70 -11.84 -13.30
CA VAL A 474 20.66 -10.40 -13.61
C VAL A 474 22.05 -9.80 -13.32
N GLN A 475 22.79 -9.45 -14.37
CA GLN A 475 23.97 -8.61 -14.23
C GLN A 475 23.48 -7.22 -13.87
N ARG A 476 23.49 -6.90 -12.58
CA ARG A 476 23.23 -5.52 -12.13
C ARG A 476 24.27 -4.62 -12.77
N HIS A 477 23.87 -3.83 -13.76
CA HIS A 477 24.75 -2.80 -14.32
C HIS A 477 25.09 -1.83 -13.17
N PRO A 478 26.39 -1.58 -12.88
CA PRO A 478 26.79 -0.69 -11.78
C PRO A 478 26.35 0.78 -11.96
N ALA A 479 25.73 1.12 -13.09
CA ALA A 479 25.23 2.46 -13.42
C ALA A 479 23.74 2.69 -13.07
N GLN A 480 22.99 1.70 -12.57
CA GLN A 480 21.60 1.88 -12.12
C GLN A 480 21.49 1.83 -10.58
N GLN A 481 22.30 2.64 -9.90
CA GLN A 481 21.95 3.07 -8.56
C GLN A 481 20.87 4.15 -8.68
N SER A 482 19.64 3.80 -8.30
CA SER A 482 18.57 4.74 -7.96
C SER A 482 18.30 5.82 -9.02
N ILE A 483 17.40 5.52 -9.96
CA ILE A 483 16.58 6.58 -10.53
C ILE A 483 15.75 7.13 -9.35
N PRO A 484 15.92 8.41 -8.96
CA PRO A 484 14.97 9.03 -8.04
C PRO A 484 13.66 9.09 -8.82
N LEU A 485 12.66 8.31 -8.42
CA LEU A 485 11.28 8.65 -8.76
C LEU A 485 10.97 9.88 -7.91
N TRP A 486 11.13 11.03 -8.56
CA TRP A 486 11.00 12.38 -8.01
C TRP A 486 9.65 12.62 -7.36
#